data_AF-A0AAV5HMG4-F1
#
_entry.id   AF-A0AAV5HMG4-F1
#
_cell.length_a   1.000
_cell.length_b   1.000
_cell.length_c   1.000
_cell.angle_alpha   90.00
_cell.angle_beta   90.00
_cell.angle_gamma   90.00
#
_symmetry.space_group_name_H-M   'P 1'
#
loop_
_entity.id
_entity.type
_entity.pdbx_description
1 polymer ?
#
loop_
_entity_poly.entity_id
_entity_poly.type
_entity_poly.pdbx_seq_one_letter_code
_entity_poly.pdbx_strand_id
1 'polypeptide(L)' 'MQALFRIGKGEPPPVPDSLSKDARDFILRCLQVNPNNRPTAVQLLHHPFVKRPPPTPSGSASPYLGRQS' A
#
# COMPACT_ATOMS: atom_id res chain seq x y z
N MET A 1 -3.80 20.38 14.34
CA MET A 1 -3.12 19.07 14.45
C MET A 1 -4.17 17.97 14.66
N GLN A 2 -4.71 17.37 13.59
CA GLN A 2 -5.85 16.43 13.72
C GLN A 2 -5.47 14.95 13.51
N ALA A 3 -4.33 14.66 12.85
CA ALA A 3 -3.95 13.29 12.52
C ALA A 3 -3.82 12.39 13.76
N LEU A 4 -3.11 12.83 14.79
CA LEU A 4 -2.92 12.07 16.04
C LEU A 4 -4.25 11.75 16.73
N PHE A 5 -5.17 12.71 16.77
CA PHE A 5 -6.49 12.53 17.38
C PHE A 5 -7.34 11.50 16.61
N ARG A 6 -7.34 11.59 15.28
CA ARG A 6 -8.06 10.66 14.41
C ARG A 6 -7.49 9.24 14.50
N ILE A 7 -6.16 9.12 14.59
CA ILE A 7 -5.50 7.83 14.83
C ILE A 7 -5.90 7.25 16.19
N GLY A 8 -5.93 8.07 17.26
CA GLY A 8 -6.38 7.63 18.58
C GLY A 8 -7.83 7.16 18.62
N LYS A 9 -8.69 7.73 17.76
CA LYS A 9 -10.08 7.28 17.55
C LYS A 9 -10.21 6.03 16.68
N GLY A 10 -9.12 5.58 16.05
CA GLY A 10 -9.18 4.52 15.05
C GLY A 10 -9.92 4.95 13.79
N GLU A 11 -9.94 6.23 13.44
CA GLU A 11 -10.51 6.68 12.17
C GLU A 11 -9.48 6.48 11.05
N PRO A 12 -9.78 5.68 10.01
CA PRO A 12 -8.87 5.54 8.88
C PRO A 12 -8.73 6.87 8.12
N PRO A 13 -7.57 7.14 7.51
CA PRO A 13 -7.40 8.32 6.68
C PRO A 13 -8.31 8.23 5.45
N PRO A 14 -8.77 9.38 4.92
CA PRO A 14 -9.55 9.38 3.69
C PRO A 14 -8.69 8.86 2.53
N VAL A 15 -9.20 7.87 1.80
CA VAL A 15 -8.55 7.35 0.60
C VAL A 15 -9.10 8.10 -0.62
N PRO A 16 -8.27 8.78 -1.43
CA PRO A 16 -8.75 9.58 -2.55
C PRO A 16 -9.43 8.73 -3.64
N ASP A 17 -10.46 9.28 -4.28
CA ASP A 17 -11.21 8.62 -5.37
C ASP A 17 -10.46 8.57 -6.71
N SER A 18 -9.37 9.33 -6.84
CA SER A 18 -8.51 9.33 -8.03
C SER A 18 -7.71 8.03 -8.22
N LEU A 19 -7.65 7.19 -7.18
CA LEU A 19 -6.96 5.91 -7.22
C LEU A 19 -7.80 4.84 -7.92
N SER A 20 -7.13 3.89 -8.57
CA SER A 20 -7.81 2.72 -9.13
C SER A 20 -8.52 1.91 -8.03
N LYS A 21 -9.60 1.23 -8.39
CA LYS A 21 -10.39 0.41 -7.45
C LYS A 21 -9.51 -0.54 -6.65
N ASP A 22 -8.56 -1.19 -7.30
CA ASP A 22 -7.67 -2.15 -6.64
C ASP A 22 -6.63 -1.49 -5.74
N ALA A 23 -6.14 -0.30 -6.09
CA ALA A 23 -5.26 0.48 -5.22
C ALA A 23 -6.01 0.92 -3.94
N ARG A 24 -7.26 1.37 -4.09
CA ARG A 24 -8.11 1.74 -2.95
C ARG A 24 -8.39 0.54 -2.05
N ASP A 25 -8.79 -0.60 -2.63
CA ASP A 25 -9.02 -1.84 -1.84
C ASP A 25 -7.77 -2.25 -1.07
N PHE A 26 -6.61 -2.25 -1.74
CA PHE A 26 -5.34 -2.59 -1.10
C PHE A 26 -5.01 -1.69 0.09
N ILE A 27 -5.15 -0.37 -0.06
CA ILE A 27 -4.90 0.59 1.03
C ILE A 27 -5.86 0.35 2.20
N LEU A 28 -7.16 0.14 1.92
CA LEU A 28 -8.16 -0.10 2.95
C LEU A 28 -7.94 -1.42 3.72
N ARG A 29 -7.37 -2.43 3.06
CA ARG A 29 -6.93 -3.66 3.74
C ARG A 29 -5.72 -3.43 4.63
N CYS A 30 -4.75 -2.64 4.17
CA CYS A 30 -3.56 -2.30 4.95
C CYS A 30 -3.88 -1.47 6.22
N LEU A 31 -4.90 -0.61 6.13
CA LEU A 31 -5.31 0.35 7.16
C LEU A 31 -6.54 -0.10 7.96
N GLN A 32 -6.74 -1.42 8.11
CA GLN A 32 -7.75 -1.97 9.00
C GLN A 32 -7.51 -1.56 10.45
N VAL A 33 -8.53 -0.95 11.07
CA VAL A 33 -8.49 -0.45 12.45
C VAL A 33 -8.48 -1.61 13.44
N ASN A 34 -9.31 -2.63 13.19
CA ASN A 34 -9.30 -3.84 13.99
C ASN A 34 -8.12 -4.72 13.55
N PRO A 35 -7.15 -5.01 14.43
CA PRO A 35 -5.97 -5.81 14.09
C PRO A 35 -6.34 -7.24 13.67
N ASN A 36 -7.45 -7.80 14.18
CA ASN A 36 -7.90 -9.14 13.82
C ASN A 36 -8.42 -9.23 12.39
N ASN A 37 -8.88 -8.11 11.82
CA ASN A 37 -9.33 -8.03 10.43
C ASN A 37 -8.19 -7.70 9.47
N ARG A 38 -6.99 -7.38 9.99
CA ARG A 38 -5.85 -6.98 9.18
C ARG A 38 -5.24 -8.21 8.50
N PRO A 39 -5.26 -8.29 7.16
CA PRO A 39 -4.67 -9.42 6.46
C PRO A 39 -3.16 -9.48 6.67
N THR A 40 -2.61 -10.68 6.60
CA THR A 40 -1.16 -10.89 6.70
C THR A 40 -0.45 -10.31 5.48
N ALA A 41 0.85 -10.04 5.61
CA ALA A 41 1.67 -9.61 4.48
C ALA A 41 1.57 -10.59 3.29
N VAL A 42 1.55 -11.91 3.58
CA VAL A 42 1.38 -12.95 2.55
C VAL A 42 0.06 -12.78 1.80
N GLN A 43 -1.05 -12.54 2.51
CA GLN A 43 -2.35 -12.31 1.86
C GLN A 43 -2.35 -11.02 1.03
N LEU A 44 -1.72 -9.95 1.52
CA LEU A 44 -1.60 -8.67 0.81
C LEU A 44 -0.74 -8.80 -0.47
N LEU A 45 0.34 -9.57 -0.44
CA LEU A 45 1.16 -9.86 -1.62
C LEU A 45 0.38 -10.59 -2.72
N HIS A 46 -0.69 -11.31 -2.35
CA HIS A 46 -1.58 -11.97 -3.31
C HIS A 46 -2.66 -11.06 -3.88
N HIS A 47 -2.75 -9.80 -3.44
CA HIS A 47 -3.75 -8.84 -3.91
C HIS A 47 -3.51 -8.43 -5.38
N PRO A 48 -4.57 -8.24 -6.21
CA PRO A 48 -4.45 -7.84 -7.62
C PRO A 48 -3.67 -6.55 -7.85
N PHE A 49 -3.64 -5.63 -6.88
CA PHE A 49 -2.84 -4.41 -6.95
C PHE A 49 -1.34 -4.69 -7.02
N VAL A 50 -0.86 -5.69 -6.26
CA VAL A 50 0.57 -6.05 -6.16
C VAL A 50 0.95 -7.07 -7.21
N LYS A 51 0.05 -8.02 -7.50
CA LYS A 51 0.31 -9.10 -8.48
C LYS A 51 0.38 -8.64 -9.92
N ARG A 52 -0.23 -7.50 -10.27
CA ARG A 52 -0.12 -6.98 -11.63
C ARG A 52 1.29 -6.45 -11.82
N PRO A 53 2.03 -6.93 -12.84
CA PRO A 53 3.30 -6.31 -13.17
C PRO A 53 3.02 -4.82 -13.45
N PRO A 54 3.88 -3.90 -12.96
CA PRO A 54 3.80 -2.53 -13.41
C PRO A 54 3.89 -2.53 -14.94
N PRO A 55 3.22 -1.60 -15.63
CA PRO A 55 3.45 -1.42 -17.06
C PRO A 55 4.95 -1.28 -17.24
N THR A 56 5.55 -2.25 -17.93
CA THR A 56 7.00 -2.42 -18.00
C THR A 56 7.65 -1.08 -18.32
N PRO A 57 8.41 -0.46 -17.41
CA PRO A 57 9.32 0.57 -17.84
C PRO A 57 10.36 -0.16 -18.70
N SER A 58 10.25 0.01 -20.02
CA SER A 58 11.28 -0.41 -20.95
C SER A 58 12.59 0.26 -20.50
N GLY A 59 13.45 -0.49 -19.81
CA GLY A 59 14.76 -0.04 -19.32
C GLY A 59 14.73 1.04 -18.23
N SER A 60 14.77 0.62 -16.97
CA SER A 60 15.32 1.47 -15.90
C SER A 60 16.23 0.59 -15.05
N ALA A 61 17.50 0.55 -15.44
CA ALA A 61 18.55 0.00 -14.61
C ALA A 61 18.58 0.76 -13.28
N SER A 62 18.49 0.04 -12.17
CA SER A 62 18.59 0.63 -10.84
C SER A 62 19.98 1.27 -10.67
N PRO A 63 20.11 2.59 -10.44
CA PRO A 63 21.40 3.27 -10.33
C PRO A 63 22.17 2.95 -9.04
N TYR A 64 21.63 2.07 -8.19
CA TYR A 64 22.21 1.72 -6.89
C TYR A 64 23.12 0.48 -6.93
N LEU A 65 23.32 -0.14 -8.09
CA LEU A 65 24.21 -1.30 -8.25
C LEU A 65 25.65 -0.85 -8.56
N GLY A 66 26.31 -0.14 -7.64
CA GLY A 66 27.61 0.46 -7.94
C GLY A 66 28.51 0.87 -6.76
N ARG A 67 28.34 0.32 -5.55
CA ARG A 67 29.30 0.56 -4.46
C ARG A 67 29.64 -0.71 -3.72
N GLN A 68 30.55 -1.51 -4.29
CA GLN A 68 31.27 -2.56 -3.59
C GLN A 68 32.78 -2.36 -3.83
N SER A 69 33.49 -2.20 -2.71
CA SER A 69 34.95 -2.23 -2.45
C SER A 69 35.91 -1.41 -3.31
#